data_AF-A0A956PNW7-F1
#
_entry.id   AF-A0A956PNW7-F1
#
_cell.length_a   1.000
_cell.length_b   1.000
_cell.length_c   1.000
_cell.angle_alpha   90.00
_cell.angle_beta   90.00
_cell.angle_gamma   90.00
#
_symmetry.space_group_name_H-M   'P 1'
#
loop_
_entity.id
_entity.type
_entity.pdbx_description
1 polymer ?
#
loop_
_entity_poly.entity_id
_entity_poly.type
_entity_poly.pdbx_seq_one_letter_code
_entity_poly.pdbx_strand_id
1 'polypeptide(L)'
;VTVADILEWDRTPDLVVLSACETALGKLGDGDDIVGLSRAFQAGGTRCLVATLWPVSDESTSLWMTSFYDALKKDQTTAQASAAATLALRERYPSPYYWAPFVVIGDGQTRIEFE
;
A
#
# COMPACT_ATOMS: atom_id res chain seq x y z
N VAL A 1 -3.55 -16.45 6.03
CA VAL A 1 -2.41 -15.56 6.34
C VAL A 1 -2.78 -14.73 7.56
N THR A 2 -2.33 -15.19 8.71
CA THR A 2 -2.35 -14.48 9.98
C THR A 2 -1.05 -13.68 10.15
N VAL A 3 -0.99 -12.84 11.19
CA VAL A 3 0.27 -12.18 11.57
C VAL A 3 1.36 -13.20 11.92
N ALA A 4 1.00 -14.29 12.60
CA ALA A 4 1.93 -15.37 12.93
C ALA A 4 2.47 -16.03 11.67
N ASP A 5 1.59 -16.33 10.70
CA ASP A 5 2.00 -16.94 9.43
C ASP A 5 3.08 -16.09 8.73
N ILE A 6 2.92 -14.76 8.68
CA ILE A 6 3.86 -13.84 7.99
C ILE A 6 5.24 -13.85 8.66
N LEU A 7 5.28 -13.91 9.98
CA LEU A 7 6.54 -13.90 10.74
C LEU A 7 7.32 -15.21 10.61
N GLU A 8 6.66 -16.30 10.19
CA GLU A 8 7.27 -17.59 9.93
C GLU A 8 7.71 -17.78 8.47
N TRP A 9 7.46 -16.81 7.58
CA TRP A 9 7.88 -16.93 6.19
C TRP A 9 9.40 -16.77 6.04
N ASP A 10 10.02 -17.72 5.32
CA ASP A 10 11.46 -17.65 4.98
C ASP A 10 11.82 -16.40 4.15
N ARG A 11 10.86 -15.89 3.36
CA ARG A 11 11.01 -14.68 2.57
C ARG A 11 9.69 -13.93 2.43
N THR A 12 9.66 -12.66 2.80
CA THR A 12 8.55 -11.76 2.49
C THR A 12 8.73 -11.06 1.15
N PRO A 13 7.64 -10.67 0.45
CA PRO A 13 7.74 -9.88 -0.79
C PRO A 13 8.42 -8.53 -0.58
N ASP A 14 9.11 -8.03 -1.61
CA ASP A 14 9.75 -6.71 -1.60
C ASP A 14 8.73 -5.55 -1.62
N LEU A 15 7.55 -5.79 -2.19
CA LEU A 15 6.40 -4.88 -2.20
C LEU A 15 5.13 -5.63 -1.76
N VAL A 16 4.40 -5.06 -0.80
CA VAL A 16 3.07 -5.54 -0.39
C VAL A 16 2.05 -4.41 -0.54
N VAL A 17 0.92 -4.69 -1.18
CA VAL A 17 -0.19 -3.72 -1.36
C VAL A 17 -1.42 -4.22 -0.60
N LEU A 18 -1.82 -3.49 0.44
CA LEU A 18 -2.97 -3.79 1.28
C LEU A 18 -4.12 -2.84 0.89
N SER A 19 -4.92 -3.23 -0.11
CA SER A 19 -5.93 -2.37 -0.73
C SER A 19 -7.31 -2.38 -0.07
N ALA A 20 -7.46 -2.99 1.10
CA ALA A 20 -8.71 -2.94 1.88
C ALA A 20 -8.80 -1.65 2.70
N CYS A 21 -9.98 -1.35 3.22
CA CYS A 21 -10.23 -0.21 4.11
C CYS A 21 -9.34 -0.28 5.37
N GLU A 22 -8.78 0.87 5.77
CA GLU A 22 -8.09 1.07 7.06
C GLU A 22 -6.86 0.15 7.28
N THR A 23 -6.24 -0.33 6.20
CA THR A 23 -5.10 -1.24 6.28
C THR A 23 -3.83 -0.58 6.81
N ALA A 24 -3.72 0.75 6.73
CA ALA A 24 -2.59 1.49 7.31
C ALA A 24 -2.75 1.74 8.81
N LEU A 25 -3.99 1.73 9.32
CA LEU A 25 -4.28 2.06 10.72
C LEU A 25 -4.10 0.87 11.66
N GLY A 26 -4.30 -0.36 11.18
CA GLY A 26 -4.35 -1.55 12.03
C GLY A 26 -5.43 -1.43 13.13
N LYS A 27 -5.44 -2.35 14.10
CA LYS A 27 -6.21 -2.15 15.34
C LYS A 27 -5.26 -1.54 16.38
N LEU A 28 -5.67 -0.44 17.00
CA LEU A 28 -5.01 0.07 18.21
C LEU A 28 -5.13 -1.00 19.30
N GLY A 29 -4.01 -1.63 19.65
CA GLY A 29 -3.91 -2.44 20.85
C GLY A 29 -3.67 -1.56 22.08
N ASP A 30 -3.83 -2.13 23.27
CA ASP A 30 -3.37 -1.46 24.50
C ASP A 30 -1.86 -1.21 24.39
N GLY A 31 -1.44 0.07 24.46
CA GLY A 31 -0.02 0.45 24.46
C GLY A 31 0.52 1.15 23.19
N ASP A 32 -0.34 1.72 22.33
CA ASP A 32 0.05 2.49 21.13
C ASP A 32 0.77 1.66 20.03
N ASP A 33 0.77 0.33 20.17
CA ASP A 33 1.31 -0.58 19.17
C ASP A 33 0.23 -0.88 18.10
N ILE A 34 0.54 -0.50 16.85
CA ILE A 34 -0.21 -0.96 15.68
C ILE A 34 0.07 -2.47 15.52
N VAL A 35 -0.80 -3.31 16.05
CA VAL A 35 -0.82 -4.75 15.79
C VAL A 35 -1.63 -4.95 14.51
N GLY A 36 -0.94 -5.18 13.39
CA GLY A 36 -1.59 -5.30 12.09
C GLY A 36 -0.69 -5.91 11.02
N LEU A 37 -1.29 -6.32 9.91
CA LEU A 37 -0.61 -6.94 8.77
C LEU A 37 0.58 -6.10 8.29
N SER A 38 0.43 -4.77 8.25
CA SER A 38 1.48 -3.83 7.84
C SER A 38 2.75 -3.97 8.68
N ARG A 39 2.62 -4.12 10.00
CA ARG A 39 3.77 -4.33 10.90
C ARG A 39 4.35 -5.73 10.77
N ALA A 40 3.53 -6.74 10.56
CA ALA A 40 3.99 -8.12 10.35
C ALA A 40 4.87 -8.21 9.09
N PHE A 41 4.42 -7.63 7.98
CA PHE A 41 5.20 -7.59 6.74
C PHE A 41 6.49 -6.77 6.89
N GLN A 42 6.42 -5.61 7.56
CA GLN A 42 7.61 -4.80 7.78
C GLN A 42 8.63 -5.51 8.69
N ALA A 43 8.17 -6.21 9.72
CA ALA A 43 9.03 -7.03 10.60
C ALA A 43 9.62 -8.24 9.88
N GLY A 44 8.88 -8.84 8.94
CA GLY A 44 9.37 -9.94 8.10
C GLY A 44 10.36 -9.53 7.01
N GLY A 45 10.58 -8.22 6.81
CA GLY A 45 11.59 -7.69 5.88
C GLY A 45 11.04 -7.11 4.57
N THR A 46 9.72 -6.92 4.44
CA THR A 46 9.15 -6.22 3.29
C THR A 46 9.69 -4.78 3.22
N ARG A 47 10.24 -4.41 2.06
CA ARG A 47 10.90 -3.12 1.85
C ARG A 47 9.92 -1.96 1.66
N CYS A 48 8.82 -2.23 0.97
CA CYS A 48 7.76 -1.25 0.71
C CYS A 48 6.38 -1.84 0.94
N LEU A 49 5.54 -1.07 1.62
CA LEU A 49 4.13 -1.36 1.84
C LEU A 49 3.30 -0.21 1.28
N VAL A 50 2.19 -0.54 0.62
CA VAL A 50 1.14 0.41 0.24
C VAL A 50 -0.11 0.05 1.03
N ALA A 51 -0.69 1.00 1.76
CA ALA A 51 -1.86 0.76 2.60
C ALA A 51 -2.80 1.98 2.60
N THR A 52 -4.03 1.82 3.13
CA THR A 52 -5.05 2.89 3.15
C THR A 52 -5.31 3.43 4.55
N LEU A 53 -5.43 4.75 4.69
CA LEU A 53 -5.67 5.44 5.96
C LEU A 53 -7.15 5.44 6.40
N TRP A 54 -8.10 5.30 5.48
CA TRP A 54 -9.54 5.32 5.77
C TRP A 54 -10.30 4.44 4.77
N PRO A 55 -11.61 4.19 4.96
CA PRO A 55 -12.41 3.43 4.01
C PRO A 55 -12.41 4.05 2.63
N VAL A 56 -12.11 3.25 1.61
CA VAL A 56 -11.98 3.68 0.21
C VAL A 56 -13.20 3.31 -0.62
N SER A 57 -13.49 4.06 -1.68
CA SER A 57 -14.50 3.68 -2.68
C SER A 57 -13.91 2.67 -3.68
N ASP A 58 -14.66 1.63 -4.02
CA ASP A 58 -14.24 0.58 -4.95
C ASP A 58 -13.87 1.15 -6.33
N GLU A 59 -14.65 2.11 -6.85
CA GLU A 59 -14.41 2.69 -8.17
C GLU A 59 -13.09 3.47 -8.20
N SER A 60 -12.88 4.38 -7.24
CA SER A 60 -11.62 5.13 -7.14
C SER A 60 -10.44 4.19 -6.88
N THR A 61 -10.61 3.19 -6.03
CA THR A 61 -9.56 2.21 -5.71
C THR A 61 -9.12 1.44 -6.94
N SER A 62 -10.08 0.97 -7.75
CA SER A 62 -9.79 0.24 -9.00
C SER A 62 -8.98 1.11 -9.99
N LEU A 63 -9.37 2.38 -10.14
CA LEU A 63 -8.65 3.33 -11.00
C LEU A 63 -7.24 3.63 -10.46
N TRP A 64 -7.11 3.81 -9.14
CA TRP A 64 -5.82 4.07 -8.50
C TRP A 64 -4.88 2.88 -8.69
N MET A 65 -5.36 1.66 -8.41
CA MET A 65 -4.60 0.43 -8.57
C MET A 65 -4.16 0.22 -10.02
N THR A 66 -5.06 0.46 -10.98
CA THR A 66 -4.72 0.37 -12.42
C THR A 66 -3.57 1.31 -12.76
N SER A 67 -3.70 2.60 -12.40
CA SER A 67 -2.65 3.59 -12.66
C SER A 67 -1.34 3.27 -11.93
N PHE A 68 -1.42 2.75 -10.70
CA PHE A 68 -0.26 2.36 -9.90
C PHE A 68 0.51 1.20 -10.53
N TYR A 69 -0.17 0.11 -10.92
CA TYR A 69 0.48 -1.02 -11.58
C TYR A 69 0.98 -0.69 -12.99
N ASP A 70 0.28 0.17 -13.73
CA ASP A 70 0.75 0.64 -15.04
C ASP A 70 2.02 1.48 -14.92
N ALA A 71 2.17 2.25 -13.83
CA ALA A 71 3.39 2.97 -13.53
C ALA A 71 4.54 2.04 -13.12
N LEU A 72 4.28 1.04 -12.28
CA LEU A 72 5.29 0.04 -11.90
C LEU A 72 5.80 -0.73 -13.13
N LYS A 73 4.93 -1.11 -14.08
CA LYS A 73 5.33 -1.75 -15.35
C LYS A 73 6.24 -0.89 -16.22
N LYS A 74 6.28 0.42 -15.98
CA LYS A 74 7.16 1.38 -16.66
C LYS A 74 8.45 1.63 -15.88
N ASP A 75 8.87 0.67 -15.05
CA ASP A 75 10.09 0.72 -14.22
C ASP A 75 10.12 1.88 -13.21
N GLN A 76 8.93 2.41 -12.84
CA GLN A 76 8.84 3.43 -11.82
C GLN A 76 8.99 2.81 -10.42
N THR A 77 9.61 3.56 -9.51
CA THR A 77 9.64 3.20 -8.09
C THR A 77 8.24 3.23 -7.49
N THR A 78 8.03 2.50 -6.39
CA THR A 78 6.76 2.47 -5.65
C THR A 78 6.28 3.88 -5.28
N ALA A 79 7.18 4.76 -4.84
CA ALA A 79 6.84 6.16 -4.54
C ALA A 79 6.38 6.94 -5.77
N GLN A 80 7.07 6.80 -6.91
CA GLN A 80 6.70 7.46 -8.16
C GLN A 80 5.35 6.94 -8.68
N ALA A 81 5.15 5.62 -8.66
CA ALA A 81 3.90 5.00 -9.09
C ALA A 81 2.72 5.44 -8.22
N SER A 82 2.90 5.50 -6.90
CA SER A 82 1.87 5.99 -5.96
C SER A 82 1.52 7.45 -6.23
N ALA A 83 2.51 8.30 -6.45
CA ALA A 83 2.29 9.71 -6.77
C ALA A 83 1.54 9.89 -8.10
N ALA A 84 1.93 9.14 -9.14
CA ALA A 84 1.27 9.18 -10.44
C ALA A 84 -0.21 8.76 -10.35
N ALA A 85 -0.51 7.67 -9.63
CA ALA A 85 -1.87 7.20 -9.41
C ALA A 85 -2.73 8.21 -8.63
N THR A 86 -2.18 8.83 -7.58
CA THR A 86 -2.88 9.87 -6.82
C THR A 86 -3.16 11.11 -7.67
N LEU A 87 -2.21 11.55 -8.51
CA LEU A 87 -2.41 12.70 -9.40
C LEU A 87 -3.50 12.41 -10.45
N ALA A 88 -3.47 11.23 -11.07
CA ALA A 88 -4.47 10.83 -12.05
C ALA A 88 -5.90 10.84 -11.47
N LEU A 89 -6.06 10.39 -10.22
CA LEU A 89 -7.36 10.43 -9.55
C LEU A 89 -7.78 11.84 -9.14
N ARG A 90 -6.84 12.67 -8.69
CA ARG A 90 -7.13 14.05 -8.25
C ARG A 90 -7.72 14.90 -9.37
N GLU A 91 -7.35 14.64 -10.62
CA GLU A 91 -7.94 15.31 -11.79
C GLU A 91 -9.41 14.91 -12.01
N ARG A 92 -9.78 13.67 -11.67
CA ARG A 92 -11.13 13.12 -11.87
C ARG A 92 -12.05 13.31 -10.65
N TYR A 93 -11.50 13.32 -9.45
CA TYR A 93 -12.23 13.41 -8.19
C TYR A 93 -11.74 14.62 -7.37
N PRO A 94 -12.52 15.71 -7.25
CA PRO A 94 -12.12 16.90 -6.51
C PRO A 94 -11.91 16.65 -5.01
N SER A 95 -12.64 15.69 -4.43
CA SER A 95 -12.58 15.40 -2.99
C SER A 95 -11.35 14.54 -2.62
N PRO A 96 -10.52 14.97 -1.64
CA PRO A 96 -9.40 14.20 -1.13
C PRO A 96 -9.73 12.80 -0.64
N TYR A 97 -10.98 12.58 -0.25
CA TYR A 97 -11.48 11.28 0.18
C TYR A 97 -11.13 10.14 -0.81
N TYR A 98 -11.14 10.44 -2.12
CA TYR A 98 -10.94 9.43 -3.16
C TYR A 98 -9.47 9.18 -3.53
N TRP A 99 -8.56 10.13 -3.30
CA TRP A 99 -7.18 10.06 -3.81
C TRP A 99 -6.09 10.13 -2.74
N ALA A 100 -6.41 10.62 -1.53
CA ALA A 100 -5.47 10.72 -0.42
C ALA A 100 -5.37 9.50 0.53
N PRO A 101 -6.17 8.42 0.45
CA PRO A 101 -6.07 7.36 1.46
C PRO A 101 -4.80 6.52 1.34
N PHE A 102 -4.23 6.38 0.14
CA PHE A 102 -3.07 5.52 -0.10
C PHE A 102 -1.78 6.14 0.42
N VAL A 103 -1.04 5.39 1.23
CA VAL A 103 0.27 5.77 1.76
C VAL A 103 1.30 4.70 1.46
N VAL A 104 2.54 5.14 1.19
CA VAL A 104 3.71 4.27 1.07
C VAL A 104 4.47 4.26 2.40
N ILE A 105 4.73 3.07 2.91
CA ILE A 105 5.50 2.83 4.14
C ILE A 105 6.78 2.08 3.75
N GLY A 106 7.95 2.60 4.14
CA GLY A 106 9.26 2.07 3.73
C GLY A 106 10.10 3.09 2.98
N ASP A 107 11.06 2.63 2.16
CA ASP A 107 11.97 3.51 1.41
C ASP A 107 11.36 4.10 0.12
N GLY A 108 10.23 3.54 -0.33
CA GLY A 108 9.55 3.91 -1.56
C GLY A 108 10.33 3.61 -2.85
N GLN A 109 11.51 2.98 -2.76
CA GLN A 109 12.42 2.74 -3.89
C GLN A 109 12.22 1.40 -4.56
N THR A 110 11.38 0.52 -4.02
CA THR A 110 11.10 -0.80 -4.62
C THR A 110 10.57 -0.63 -6.06
N ARG A 111 11.20 -1.36 -6.99
CA ARG A 111 10.76 -1.58 -8.37
C ARG A 111 10.35 -3.03 -8.53
N ILE A 112 9.40 -3.30 -9.41
CA ILE A 112 8.90 -4.66 -9.68
C ILE A 112 9.06 -4.95 -11.16
N GLU A 113 9.77 -6.03 -11.47
CA GLU A 113 9.80 -6.60 -12.80
C GLU A 113 8.58 -7.51 -12.95
N PHE A 114 7.74 -7.23 -13.95
CA PHE A 114 6.61 -8.09 -14.29
C PHE A 114 7.09 -9.04 -15.41
N GLU A 115 7.11 -10.35 -15.12
CA GLU A 115 7.34 -11.41 -16.13
C GLU A 115 6.16 -11.54 -17.10
#